data_AF-A0A1H1PRD9-F1
#
_entry.id   AF-A0A1H1PRD9-F1
#
_cell.length_a   1.000
_cell.length_b   1.000
_cell.length_c   1.000
_cell.angle_alpha   90.00
_cell.angle_beta   90.00
_cell.angle_gamma   90.00
#
_symmetry.space_group_name_H-M   'P 1'
#
loop_
_entity.id
_entity.type
_entity.pdbx_description
1 polymer ?
#
loop_
_entity_poly.entity_id
_entity_poly.type
_entity_poly.pdbx_seq_one_letter_code
_entity_poly.pdbx_strand_id
1 'polypeptide(L)' 'MDIFERIRFARDEALKAERTERQRLAEADNADLQRAASVRLATRQAVREALDDVLDEKSDPEAELDGPAAGAQ' A
#
# COMPACT_ATOMS: atom_id res chain seq x y z
N MET A 1 8.09 22.58 -0.46
CA MET A 1 7.79 21.28 -1.06
C MET A 1 7.43 21.49 -2.51
N ASP A 2 8.20 20.88 -3.40
CA ASP A 2 7.94 20.81 -4.83
C ASP A 2 6.71 19.94 -5.14
N ILE A 3 6.07 20.12 -6.30
CA ILE A 3 4.90 19.35 -6.71
C ILE A 3 5.19 17.84 -6.73
N PHE A 4 6.38 17.45 -7.20
CA PHE A 4 6.80 16.04 -7.21
C PHE A 4 6.97 15.48 -5.80
N GLU A 5 7.49 16.26 -4.85
CA GLU A 5 7.58 15.85 -3.45
C GLU A 5 6.19 15.64 -2.81
N ARG A 6 5.20 16.46 -3.19
CA ARG A 6 3.81 16.30 -2.72
C ARG A 6 3.15 15.06 -3.31
N ILE A 7 3.44 14.73 -4.57
CA ILE A 7 2.94 13.52 -5.22
C ILE A 7 3.57 12.27 -4.58
N ARG A 8 4.88 12.28 -4.31
CA ARG A 8 5.55 11.20 -3.54
C ARG A 8 4.92 11.02 -2.16
N PHE A 9 4.70 12.12 -1.43
CA PHE A 9 4.01 12.04 -0.15
C PHE A 9 2.61 11.40 -0.26
N ALA A 10 1.82 11.79 -1.26
CA ALA A 10 0.49 11.20 -1.48
C ALA A 10 0.56 9.70 -1.80
N ARG A 11 1.57 9.27 -2.57
CA ARG A 11 1.82 7.87 -2.90
C ARG A 11 2.19 7.06 -1.66
N ASP A 12 3.07 7.60 -0.82
CA ASP A 12 3.49 6.94 0.42
C ASP A 12 2.30 6.81 1.40
N GLU A 13 1.41 7.81 1.47
CA GLU A 13 0.16 7.70 2.22
C GLU A 13 -0.82 6.68 1.62
N ALA A 14 -0.90 6.58 0.29
CA ALA A 14 -1.69 5.54 -0.38
C ALA A 14 -1.14 4.14 -0.04
N LEU A 15 0.20 3.98 0.00
CA LEU A 15 0.88 2.74 0.37
C LEU A 15 0.60 2.34 1.82
N LYS A 16 0.66 3.30 2.77
CA LYS A 16 0.30 3.06 4.17
C LYS A 16 -1.15 2.60 4.31
N ALA A 17 -2.07 3.28 3.63
CA ALA A 17 -3.48 2.91 3.65
C ALA A 17 -3.71 1.52 3.03
N GLU A 18 -3.02 1.19 1.94
CA GLU A 18 -3.04 -0.13 1.30
C GLU A 18 -2.69 -1.24 2.31
N ARG A 19 -1.62 -1.03 3.11
CA ARG A 19 -1.22 -1.97 4.16
C ARG A 19 -2.27 -2.12 5.26
N THR A 20 -2.91 -1.01 5.67
CA THR A 20 -4.02 -1.07 6.62
C THR A 20 -5.19 -1.89 6.08
N GLU A 21 -5.54 -1.77 4.80
CA GLU A 21 -6.61 -2.57 4.21
C GLU A 21 -6.23 -4.05 4.07
N ARG A 22 -4.95 -4.37 3.79
CA ARG A 22 -4.45 -5.76 3.84
C ARG A 22 -4.61 -6.36 5.24
N GLN A 23 -4.25 -5.61 6.27
CA GLN A 23 -4.42 -6.06 7.65
C GLN A 23 -5.89 -6.30 7.98
N ARG A 24 -6.79 -5.38 7.61
CA ARG A 24 -8.23 -5.56 7.80
C ARG A 24 -8.79 -6.76 7.04
N LEU A 25 -8.22 -7.08 5.88
CA LEU A 25 -8.60 -8.27 5.12
C LEU A 25 -8.17 -9.55 5.84
N ALA A 26 -6.98 -9.55 6.47
CA ALA A 26 -6.48 -10.67 7.26
C ALA A 26 -7.26 -10.85 8.59
N GLU A 27 -7.74 -9.75 9.18
CA GLU A 27 -8.51 -9.74 10.42
C GLU A 27 -10.03 -9.91 10.20
N ALA A 28 -10.51 -9.92 8.96
CA ALA A 28 -11.93 -10.02 8.67
C ALA A 28 -12.51 -11.38 9.10
N ASP A 29 -13.47 -11.36 10.01
CA ASP A 29 -14.13 -12.56 10.54
C ASP A 29 -15.40 -12.97 9.78
N ASN A 30 -15.82 -12.15 8.81
CA ASN A 30 -17.00 -12.41 7.98
C ASN A 30 -16.85 -11.88 6.55
N ALA A 31 -17.71 -12.39 5.66
CA ALA A 31 -17.65 -12.12 4.23
C ALA A 31 -17.93 -10.64 3.87
N ASP A 32 -18.74 -9.94 4.66
CA ASP A 32 -19.06 -8.53 4.40
C ASP A 32 -17.86 -7.64 4.72
N LEU A 33 -17.18 -7.88 5.84
CA LEU A 33 -15.93 -7.20 6.20
C LEU A 33 -14.83 -7.51 5.19
N GLN A 34 -14.70 -8.77 4.78
CA GLN A 34 -13.73 -9.19 3.77
C GLN A 34 -13.97 -8.46 2.45
N ARG A 35 -15.23 -8.39 1.97
CA ARG A 35 -15.59 -7.71 0.73
C ARG A 35 -15.29 -6.21 0.81
N ALA A 36 -15.66 -5.56 1.92
CA ALA A 36 -15.39 -4.14 2.12
C ALA A 36 -13.89 -3.84 2.19
N ALA A 37 -13.10 -4.70 2.85
CA ALA A 37 -11.64 -4.58 2.88
C ALA A 37 -11.03 -4.77 1.47
N SER A 38 -11.47 -5.76 0.70
CA SER A 38 -10.99 -6.01 -0.67
C SER A 38 -11.24 -4.84 -1.61
N VAL A 39 -12.43 -4.23 -1.59
CA VAL A 39 -12.75 -3.05 -2.43
C VAL A 39 -11.83 -1.87 -2.08
N ARG A 40 -11.64 -1.63 -0.78
CA ARG A 40 -10.76 -0.55 -0.32
C ARG A 40 -9.31 -0.83 -0.71
N LEU A 41 -8.83 -2.06 -0.53
CA LEU A 41 -7.49 -2.48 -0.93
C LEU A 41 -7.24 -2.23 -2.42
N ALA A 42 -8.15 -2.71 -3.29
CA ALA A 42 -8.05 -2.51 -4.73
C ALA A 42 -8.03 -1.02 -5.12
N THR A 43 -8.85 -0.20 -4.45
CA THR A 43 -8.85 1.25 -4.67
C THR A 43 -7.51 1.89 -4.29
N ARG A 44 -6.91 1.49 -3.16
CA ARG A 44 -5.60 2.02 -2.73
C ARG A 44 -4.48 1.61 -3.67
N GLN A 45 -4.50 0.37 -4.15
CA GLN A 45 -3.56 -0.12 -5.15
C GLN A 45 -3.64 0.70 -6.44
N ALA A 46 -4.84 0.92 -6.97
CA ALA A 46 -5.03 1.71 -8.19
C ALA A 46 -4.53 3.16 -8.04
N VAL A 47 -4.78 3.79 -6.89
CA VAL A 47 -4.27 5.15 -6.62
C VAL A 47 -2.75 5.16 -6.53
N ARG A 48 -2.14 4.23 -5.81
CA ARG A 48 -0.67 4.12 -5.72
C ARG A 48 -0.06 3.92 -7.11
N GLU A 49 -0.61 3.02 -7.91
CA GLU A 49 -0.13 2.73 -9.28
C GLU A 49 -0.26 3.95 -10.20
N ALA A 50 -1.35 4.71 -10.10
CA ALA A 50 -1.49 5.95 -10.86
C ALA A 50 -0.46 7.01 -10.43
N LEU A 51 -0.11 7.07 -9.15
CA LEU A 51 0.91 8.00 -8.65
C LEU A 51 2.33 7.56 -9.03
N ASP A 52 2.60 6.25 -9.00
CA ASP A 52 3.84 5.64 -9.53
C ASP A 52 4.03 6.00 -11.01
N ASP A 53 2.99 5.87 -11.84
CA ASP A 53 3.02 6.23 -13.26
C ASP A 53 3.30 7.72 -13.49
N VAL A 54 2.65 8.62 -12.73
CA VAL A 54 2.89 10.07 -12.81
C VAL A 54 4.33 10.44 -12.42
N LEU A 55 4.94 9.67 -11.52
CA LEU A 55 6.30 9.90 -11.04
C LEU A 55 7.37 9.20 -11.89
N ASP A 56 6.99 8.28 -12.79
CA ASP A 56 7.88 7.29 -13.41
C ASP A 56 8.72 6.52 -12.35
N GLU A 57 8.07 6.19 -11.22
CA GLU A 57 8.67 5.50 -10.08
C GLU A 57 7.93 4.17 -9.83
N LYS A 58 8.53 3.28 -9.03
CA LYS A 58 7.87 2.05 -8.57
C LYS A 58 7.88 2.00 -7.05
N SER A 59 6.69 1.88 -6.47
CA SER A 59 6.53 1.58 -5.06
C SER A 59 6.45 0.08 -4.85
N ASP A 60 7.27 -0.43 -3.94
CA ASP A 60 7.17 -1.81 -3.50
C ASP A 60 6.28 -1.90 -2.25
N PRO A 61 5.09 -2.52 -2.34
CA PRO A 61 4.21 -2.69 -1.20
C PRO A 61 4.76 -3.64 -0.11
N GLU A 62 5.75 -4.46 -0.44
CA GLU A 62 6.33 -5.50 0.41
C GLU A 62 7.76 -5.18 0.89
N ALA A 63 8.45 -4.20 0.30
CA ALA A 63 9.85 -3.86 0.63
C ALA A 63 10.17 -3.52 2.11
N GLU A 64 9.18 -3.15 2.94
CA GLU A 64 9.40 -2.92 4.38
C GLU A 64 9.10 -4.16 5.26
N LEU A 65 8.59 -5.25 4.68
CA LEU A 65 8.41 -6.53 5.39
C LEU A 65 9.72 -7.35 5.42
N ASP A 66 10.68 -7.03 4.54
CA ASP A 66 12.01 -7.65 4.44
C ASP A 66 13.10 -6.90 5.25
N GLY A 67 12.75 -6.38 6.44
CA GLY A 67 13.74 -5.93 7.43
C GLY A 67 14.70 -7.07 7.83
N PRO A 68 15.90 -6.78 8.38
CA PRO A 68 17.02 -7.72 8.45
C PRO A 68 16.75 -8.85 9.45
N ALA A 69 16.10 -9.91 9.00
CA ALA A 69 15.90 -11.16 9.75
C ALA A 69 16.26 -12.41 8.94
N ALA A 70 17.01 -12.25 7.84
CA ALA A 70 17.54 -13.36 7.02
C ALA A 70 19.06 -13.54 7.20
N GLY A 71 19.55 -13.44 8.44
CA GLY A 71 20.97 -13.52 8.77
C GLY A 71 21.22 -14.20 10.12
N ALA A 72 20.67 -15.40 10.31
CA ALA A 72 21.06 -16.29 11.40
C ALA A 72 20.99 -17.74 10.92
N GLN A 73 22.06 -18.20 10.26
CA GLN A 73 22.50 -19.58 10.23
C GLN A 73 24.03 -19.61 10.25
#